data_AF-A0A7C4LJP3-F1
#
_entry.id   AF-A0A7C4LJP3-F1
#
_cell.length_a   1.000
_cell.length_b   1.000
_cell.length_c   1.000
_cell.angle_alpha   90.00
_cell.angle_beta   90.00
_cell.angle_gamma   90.00
#
_symmetry.space_group_name_H-M   'P 1'
#
loop_
_entity.id
_entity.type
_entity.pdbx_description
1 polymer ?
#
loop_
_entity_poly.entity_id
_entity_poly.type
_entity_poly.pdbx_seq_one_letter_code
_entity_poly.pdbx_strand_id
1 'polypeptide(L)' 'MELARQPGYSTAPEWARELGFGSGMGIPNMEANSDRLEIRSRVGEGTVIRATILRRKSEAAGGRRETGS' A
#
# COMPACT_ATOMS: atom_id res chain seq x y z
N MET A 1 4.66 15.47 -5.81
CA MET A 1 4.33 14.10 -5.32
C MET A 1 5.56 13.22 -5.14
N GLU A 2 6.63 13.47 -5.89
CA GLU A 2 7.88 12.70 -5.85
C GLU A 2 8.53 12.67 -4.46
N LEU A 3 8.60 13.83 -3.77
CA LEU A 3 9.18 13.93 -2.42
C LEU A 3 8.48 13.06 -1.37
N ALA A 4 7.15 12.93 -1.41
CA ALA A 4 6.40 12.15 -0.43
C ALA A 4 6.58 10.62 -0.59
N ARG A 5 7.12 10.18 -1.74
CA ARG A 5 7.49 8.78 -1.98
C ARG A 5 8.97 8.51 -1.68
N GLN A 6 9.77 9.55 -1.42
CA GLN A 6 11.17 9.37 -1.05
C GLN A 6 11.27 8.90 0.41
N PRO A 7 12.03 7.84 0.69
CA PRO A 7 12.30 7.40 2.06
C PRO A 7 12.87 8.54 2.91
N GLY A 8 12.31 8.74 4.11
CA GLY A 8 12.79 9.74 5.07
C GLY A 8 12.22 11.16 4.92
N TYR A 9 11.43 11.46 3.88
CA TYR A 9 10.75 12.75 3.80
C TYR A 9 9.56 12.81 4.76
N SER A 10 9.56 13.80 5.64
CA SER A 10 8.53 13.98 6.65
C SER A 10 8.43 15.42 7.12
N THR A 11 7.20 15.92 7.18
CA THR A 11 6.83 17.21 7.77
C THR A 11 6.33 17.06 9.21
N ALA A 12 6.49 15.88 9.82
CA ALA A 12 6.00 15.62 11.16
C ALA A 12 6.85 16.36 12.22
N PRO A 13 6.22 17.02 13.21
CA PRO A 13 6.91 17.65 14.33
C PRO A 13 7.62 16.61 15.21
N GLU A 14 8.65 17.02 15.97
CA GLU A 14 9.56 16.15 16.73
C GLU A 14 8.83 15.11 17.62
N TRP A 15 7.84 15.56 18.39
CA TRP A 15 7.03 14.69 19.26
C TRP A 15 6.29 13.59 18.49
N ALA A 16 5.92 13.82 17.22
CA ALA A 16 5.28 12.83 16.39
C ALA A 16 6.31 11.83 15.83
N ARG A 17 7.55 12.27 15.58
CA ARG A 17 8.67 11.41 15.16
C ARG A 17 9.09 10.46 16.27
N GLU A 18 9.12 10.92 17.53
CA GLU A 18 9.38 10.07 18.70
C GLU A 18 8.33 8.96 18.88
N LEU A 19 7.08 9.23 18.47
CA LEU A 19 5.99 8.26 18.44
C LEU A 19 6.00 7.35 17.20
N GLY A 20 6.99 7.50 16.31
CA GLY A 20 7.14 6.71 15.09
C GLY A 20 6.35 7.23 13.88
N PHE A 21 5.69 8.40 13.98
CA PHE A 21 5.03 9.05 12.85
C PHE A 21 6.01 9.89 12.04
N GLY A 22 5.86 9.89 10.71
CA GLY A 22 6.72 10.72 9.87
C GLY A 22 8.16 10.23 9.78
N SER A 23 8.39 8.92 9.78
CA SER A 23 9.66 8.35 9.30
C SER A 23 9.76 8.31 7.76
N GLY A 24 8.73 8.81 7.06
CA GLY A 24 8.63 8.73 5.59
C GLY A 24 8.29 7.34 5.06
N MET A 25 7.90 6.40 5.92
CA MET A 25 7.67 4.99 5.55
C MET A 25 6.20 4.64 5.25
N GLY A 26 5.24 5.53 5.55
CA GLY A 26 3.82 5.23 5.39
C GLY A 26 3.40 4.95 3.95
N ILE A 27 3.72 5.84 3.01
CA ILE A 27 3.40 5.66 1.59
C ILE A 27 4.16 4.49 0.97
N PRO A 28 5.49 4.36 1.16
CA PRO A 28 6.23 3.17 0.72
C PRO A 28 5.62 1.85 1.22
N ASN A 29 5.20 1.79 2.50
CA ASN A 29 4.57 0.59 3.05
C ASN A 29 3.19 0.31 2.41
N MET A 30 2.38 1.34 2.19
CA MET A 30 1.09 1.19 1.51
C MET A 30 1.25 0.70 0.07
N GLU A 31 2.28 1.17 -0.64
CA GLU A 31 2.60 0.73 -2.00
C GLU A 31 3.09 -0.72 -2.03
N ALA A 32 3.96 -1.11 -1.09
CA ALA A 32 4.48 -2.47 -1.00
C ALA A 32 3.42 -3.52 -0.62
N ASN A 33 2.35 -3.11 0.07
CA ASN A 33 1.31 -4.01 0.59
C ASN A 33 -0.02 -3.92 -0.17
N SER A 34 -0.10 -3.23 -1.31
CA SER A 34 -1.30 -3.17 -2.13
C SER A 34 -1.04 -3.52 -3.58
N ASP A 35 -2.03 -4.12 -4.24
CA ASP A 35 -1.95 -4.38 -5.69
C ASP A 35 -2.08 -3.08 -6.49
N ARG A 36 -2.78 -2.09 -5.94
CA ARG A 36 -2.93 -0.75 -6.52
C ARG A 36 -3.09 0.31 -5.45
N LEU A 37 -2.27 1.36 -5.54
CA LEU A 37 -2.33 2.55 -4.71
C LEU A 37 -2.60 3.80 -5.55
N GLU A 38 -3.63 4.57 -5.18
CA GLU A 38 -3.97 5.86 -5.78
C GLU A 38 -4.03 6.95 -4.72
N ILE A 39 -3.39 8.07 -4.99
CA ILE A 39 -3.38 9.22 -4.10
C ILE A 39 -3.84 10.43 -4.91
N ARG A 40 -4.82 11.17 -4.40
CA ARG A 40 -5.31 12.43 -4.96
C ARG A 40 -5.26 13.48 -3.87
N SER A 41 -4.61 14.60 -4.11
CA SER A 41 -4.48 15.67 -3.12
C SER A 41 -4.67 17.01 -3.80
N ARG A 42 -5.40 17.90 -3.13
CA ARG A 42 -5.60 19.28 -3.58
C ARG A 42 -5.51 20.21 -2.38
N VAL A 43 -4.73 21.28 -2.53
CA VAL A 43 -4.54 22.30 -1.49
C VAL A 43 -5.89 22.91 -1.14
N GLY A 44 -6.22 22.96 0.15
CA GLY A 44 -7.51 23.45 0.64
C GLY A 44 -8.66 22.44 0.64
N GLU A 45 -8.49 21.27 0.00
CA GLU A 45 -9.52 20.21 -0.09
C GLU A 45 -9.10 18.91 0.58
N GLY A 46 -7.81 18.77 0.90
CA GLY A 46 -7.26 17.62 1.60
C GLY A 46 -6.70 16.55 0.67
N THR A 47 -6.59 15.33 1.19
CA THR A 47 -5.95 14.20 0.50
C THR A 47 -6.82 12.96 0.62
N VAL A 48 -7.02 12.27 -0.49
CA VAL A 48 -7.70 10.98 -0.59
C VAL A 48 -6.69 9.92 -1.01
N ILE A 49 -6.63 8.83 -0.24
CA ILE A 49 -5.78 7.66 -0.54
C ILE A 49 -6.70 6.46 -0.75
N ARG A 50 -6.48 5.72 -1.83
CA ARG A 50 -7.19 4.46 -2.13
C ARG A 50 -6.18 3.35 -2.36
N ALA A 51 -6.19 2.35 -1.49
CA ALA A 51 -5.45 1.09 -1.64
C ALA A 51 -6.43 -0.03 -2.03
N THR A 52 -6.08 -0.85 -3.02
CA THR A 52 -6.88 -1.98 -3.49
C THR A 52 -6.11 -3.27 -3.31
N ILE A 53 -6.75 -4.28 -2.70
CA ILE A 53 -6.21 -5.63 -2.52
C ILE A 53 -7.03 -6.61 -3.36
N LEU A 54 -6.39 -7.32 -4.28
CA LEU A 54 -7.01 -8.30 -5.15
C LEU A 54 -6.93 -9.69 -4.53
N ARG A 55 -8.08 -10.28 -4.23
CA ARG A 55 -8.14 -11.69 -3.83
C ARG A 55 -7.79 -12.55 -5.04
N ARG A 56 -6.59 -13.16 -5.04
CA ARG A 56 -6.23 -14.15 -6.05
C ARG A 56 -7.22 -15.33 -5.98
N LYS A 57 -7.74 -15.76 -7.13
CA LYS A 57 -8.44 -17.04 -7.20
C LYS A 57 -7.43 -18.14 -6.86
N SER A 58 -7.76 -18.96 -5.87
CA SER A 58 -7.00 -20.18 -5.58
C SER A 58 -7.14 -21.11 -6.78
N GLU A 59 -6.02 -21.63 -7.29
CA GLU A 59 -6.01 -22.80 -8.16
C GLU A 59 -6.43 -24.04 -7.35
N ALA A 60 -7.73 -24.14 -7.07
CA ALA A 60 -8.34 -25.28 -6.42
C ALA A 60 -9.46 -25.80 -7.31
N ALA A 61 -9.09 -26.59 -8.33
CA ALA A 61 -9.87 -27.69 -8.90
C ALA A 61 -9.16 -28.27 -10.14
N GLY A 62 -8.37 -29.32 -9.95
CA GLY A 62 -7.74 -30.03 -11.08
C GLY A 62 -7.11 -31.37 -10.71
N GLY A 63 -7.55 -32.01 -9.63
CA GLY A 63 -7.08 -33.33 -9.23
C GLY A 63 -8.15 -34.39 -9.49
N ARG A 64 -8.16 -34.98 -10.69
CA ARG A 64 -8.59 -36.38 -10.92
C ARG A 64 -7.82 -36.92 -12.11
N ARG A 65 -6.78 -37.72 -11.85
CA ARG A 65 -6.25 -38.65 -12.86
C ARG A 65 -7.17 -39.86 -12.87
N GLU A 66 -7.87 -40.07 -13.97
CA GLU A 66 -8.54 -41.33 -14.26
C GLU A 66 -7.45 -42.37 -14.55
N THR A 67 -7.36 -43.41 -13.71
CA THR A 67 -6.66 -44.64 -14.07
C THR A 67 -7.73 -45.56 -14.65
N GLY A 68 -7.70 -45.73 -15.97
CA GLY A 68 -8.52 -46.69 -16.69
C GLY A 68 -8.16 -48.10 -16.27
N SER A 69 -9.19 -48.91 -16.08
CA SER A 69 -9.13 -50.35 -15.83
C SER A 69 -8.86 -51.14 -17.10
#